data_AF-A0A1Q7CD81-F1
#
_entry.id   AF-A0A1Q7CD81-F1
#
_cell.length_a   1.000
_cell.length_b   1.000
_cell.length_c   1.000
_cell.angle_alpha   90.00
_cell.angle_beta   90.00
_cell.angle_gamma   90.00
#
_symmetry.space_group_name_H-M   'P 1'
#
loop_
_entity.id
_entity.type
_entity.pdbx_description
1 polymer ?
#
loop_
_entity_poly.entity_id
_entity_poly.type
_entity_poly.pdbx_seq_one_letter_code
_entity_poly.pdbx_strand_id
1 'polypeptide(L)'
;MTMELSRTHQYLEILSRLMFRGYSTGFQTPAPNLEAVYPDVEYISTLNDIELADFLRVADIHHVTVRALQVVGNAASTITGQIWARTSTSIRLETNTPLRAS
;
A
#
# COMPACT_ATOMS: atom_id res chain seq x y z
N MET A 1 24.50 11.74 12.76
CA MET A 1 24.29 10.32 13.11
C MET A 1 22.89 10.02 13.67
N THR A 2 22.08 11.02 14.06
CA THR A 2 20.74 10.84 14.66
C THR A 2 19.60 10.63 13.63
N MET A 3 19.72 11.17 12.41
CA MET A 3 18.69 11.04 11.37
C MET A 3 18.55 9.61 10.82
N GLU A 4 19.64 8.88 10.69
CA GLU A 4 19.69 7.48 10.22
C GLU A 4 18.91 6.52 11.15
N LEU A 5 19.08 6.70 12.46
CA LEU A 5 18.35 5.94 13.49
C LEU A 5 16.86 6.23 13.46
N SER A 6 16.48 7.51 13.31
CA SER A 6 15.07 7.92 13.21
C SER A 6 14.38 7.27 12.01
N ARG A 7 15.06 7.20 10.86
CA ARG A 7 14.50 6.65 9.62
C ARG A 7 14.38 5.12 9.68
N THR A 8 15.39 4.45 10.23
CA THR A 8 15.34 3.00 10.45
C THR A 8 14.17 2.61 11.37
N HIS A 9 13.94 3.36 12.45
CA HIS A 9 12.78 3.13 13.32
C HIS A 9 11.45 3.31 12.59
N GLN A 10 11.33 4.34 11.75
CA GLN A 10 10.12 4.56 10.95
C GLN A 10 9.86 3.37 10.01
N TYR A 11 10.88 2.86 9.33
CA TYR A 11 10.75 1.69 8.46
C TYR A 11 10.35 0.43 9.24
N LEU A 12 10.91 0.23 10.43
CA LEU A 12 10.50 -0.87 11.30
C LEU A 12 9.04 -0.74 11.75
N GLU A 13 8.59 0.46 12.04
CA GLU A 13 7.20 0.73 12.43
C GLU A 13 6.23 0.40 11.29
N ILE A 14 6.57 0.82 10.06
CA ILE A 14 5.82 0.50 8.85
C ILE A 14 5.79 -1.02 8.62
N LEU A 15 6.95 -1.68 8.65
CA LEU A 15 7.04 -3.13 8.48
C LEU A 15 6.23 -3.87 9.54
N SER A 16 6.28 -3.43 10.80
CA SER A 16 5.47 -3.97 11.87
C SER A 16 3.97 -3.84 11.54
N ARG A 17 3.50 -2.67 11.13
CA ARG A 17 2.10 -2.47 10.72
C ARG A 17 1.71 -3.35 9.54
N LEU A 18 2.56 -3.45 8.51
CA LEU A 18 2.31 -4.34 7.37
C LEU A 18 2.15 -5.80 7.83
N MET A 19 2.99 -6.26 8.76
CA MET A 19 2.91 -7.62 9.28
C MET A 19 1.69 -7.85 10.17
N PHE A 20 1.38 -6.95 11.09
CA PHE A 20 0.28 -7.13 12.05
C PHE A 20 -1.10 -6.80 11.50
N ARG A 21 -1.20 -5.87 10.55
CA ARG A 21 -2.48 -5.41 9.98
C ARG A 21 -2.70 -5.90 8.57
N GLY A 22 -1.65 -6.31 7.86
CA GLY A 22 -1.72 -6.83 6.50
C GLY A 22 -1.95 -8.34 6.41
N TYR A 23 -1.93 -9.06 7.53
CA TYR A 23 -2.16 -10.51 7.58
C TYR A 23 -3.32 -10.89 8.50
N SER A 24 -3.98 -11.98 8.15
CA SER A 24 -4.91 -12.67 9.05
C SER A 24 -4.16 -13.35 10.19
N THR A 25 -4.88 -13.72 11.25
CA THR A 25 -4.34 -14.43 12.41
C THR A 25 -3.49 -15.63 11.98
N GLY A 26 -2.24 -15.69 12.41
CA GLY A 26 -1.28 -16.73 12.03
C GLY A 26 -0.29 -16.33 10.92
N PHE A 27 -0.39 -15.14 10.33
CA PHE A 27 0.60 -14.57 9.40
C PHE A 27 0.89 -15.39 8.12
N GLN A 28 -0.05 -16.26 7.74
CA GLN A 28 0.09 -17.12 6.56
C GLN A 28 -0.59 -16.52 5.32
N THR A 29 -1.73 -15.87 5.50
CA THR A 29 -2.53 -15.28 4.42
C THR A 29 -2.70 -13.78 4.62
N PRO A 30 -2.51 -12.96 3.58
CA PRO A 30 -2.85 -11.55 3.63
C PRO A 30 -4.30 -11.35 4.09
N ALA A 31 -4.54 -10.29 4.86
CA ALA A 31 -5.87 -9.97 5.35
C ALA A 31 -6.80 -9.65 4.16
N PRO A 32 -8.09 -10.04 4.21
CA PRO A 32 -9.04 -9.75 3.13
C PRO A 32 -9.37 -8.26 3.02
N ASN A 33 -9.23 -7.50 4.12
CA ASN A 33 -9.32 -6.04 4.12
C ASN A 33 -7.94 -5.46 4.46
N LEU A 34 -7.38 -4.67 3.54
CA LEU A 34 -6.06 -4.03 3.68
C LEU A 34 -6.15 -2.51 3.87
N GLU A 35 -7.34 -1.93 4.08
CA GLU A 35 -7.52 -0.48 4.27
C GLU A 35 -6.63 0.09 5.38
N ALA A 36 -6.39 -0.69 6.44
CA ALA A 36 -5.57 -0.29 7.58
C ALA A 36 -4.07 -0.11 7.24
N VAL A 37 -3.61 -0.61 6.09
CA VAL A 37 -2.23 -0.47 5.62
C VAL A 37 -2.10 0.45 4.38
N TYR A 38 -3.21 0.99 3.85
CA TYR A 38 -3.14 1.89 2.70
C TYR A 38 -2.27 3.14 2.92
N PRO A 39 -2.32 3.82 4.08
CA PRO A 39 -1.43 4.96 4.32
C PRO A 39 0.06 4.58 4.29
N ASP A 40 0.39 3.39 4.78
CA ASP A 40 1.77 2.87 4.75
C ASP A 40 2.21 2.56 3.30
N VAL A 41 1.31 2.00 2.49
CA VAL A 41 1.57 1.70 1.07
C VAL A 41 1.70 2.99 0.24
N GLU A 42 0.86 3.98 0.51
CA GLU A 42 0.96 5.31 -0.10
C GLU A 42 2.31 5.95 0.25
N TYR A 43 2.71 5.93 1.53
CA TYR A 43 4.02 6.42 1.93
C TYR A 43 5.17 5.68 1.22
N ILE A 44 5.13 4.35 1.16
CA ILE A 44 6.14 3.55 0.44
C ILE A 44 6.22 3.96 -1.04
N SER A 45 5.08 4.27 -1.67
CA SER A 45 5.05 4.72 -3.08
C SER A 45 5.73 6.08 -3.32
N THR A 46 5.96 6.86 -2.28
CA THR A 46 6.65 8.16 -2.36
C THR A 46 8.16 8.09 -2.15
N LEU A 47 8.68 6.93 -1.73
CA LEU A 47 10.11 6.75 -1.48
C LEU A 47 10.90 6.83 -2.80
N ASN A 48 12.04 7.51 -2.76
CA ASN A 48 13.00 7.44 -3.86
C ASN A 48 13.82 6.14 -3.81
N ASP A 49 14.64 5.89 -4.83
CA ASP A 49 15.41 4.64 -4.96
C ASP A 49 16.34 4.34 -3.77
N ILE A 50 16.96 5.38 -3.19
CA ILE A 50 17.86 5.23 -2.04
C ILE A 50 17.06 4.84 -0.80
N GLU A 51 15.94 5.51 -0.57
CA GLU A 51 15.05 5.27 0.56
C GLU A 51 14.36 3.91 0.47
N LEU A 52 13.97 3.50 -0.73
CA LEU A 52 13.41 2.19 -1.00
C LEU A 52 14.47 1.10 -0.76
N ALA A 53 15.71 1.30 -1.19
CA ALA A 53 16.79 0.36 -0.92
C ALA A 53 17.04 0.18 0.59
N ASP A 54 17.00 1.28 1.36
CA ASP A 54 17.11 1.20 2.82
C ASP A 54 15.90 0.53 3.48
N PHE A 55 14.69 0.82 3.03
CA PHE A 55 13.48 0.15 3.49
C PHE A 55 13.56 -1.37 3.26
N LEU A 56 13.98 -1.78 2.06
CA LEU A 56 14.17 -3.20 1.72
C LEU A 56 15.28 -3.86 2.52
N ARG A 57 16.39 -3.14 2.78
CA ARG A 57 17.47 -3.62 3.64
C ARG A 57 16.98 -3.88 5.06
N VAL A 58 16.18 -2.99 5.63
CA VAL A 58 15.57 -3.18 6.95
C VAL A 58 14.61 -4.38 6.92
N ALA A 59 13.79 -4.53 5.88
CA ALA A 59 12.90 -5.67 5.74
C ALA A 59 13.66 -7.02 5.68
N ASP A 60 14.83 -7.02 5.04
CA ASP A 60 15.68 -8.19 4.86
C ASP A 60 16.37 -8.62 6.16
N ILE A 61 16.92 -7.65 6.91
CA ILE A 61 17.50 -7.87 8.24
C ILE A 61 16.49 -8.54 9.18
N HIS A 62 15.22 -8.18 9.06
CA HIS A 62 14.14 -8.73 9.88
C HIS A 62 13.42 -9.92 9.24
N HIS A 63 13.89 -10.43 8.10
CA HIS A 63 13.36 -11.59 7.38
C HIS A 63 11.86 -11.49 7.01
N VAL A 64 11.39 -10.26 6.76
CA VAL A 64 9.98 -9.98 6.42
C VAL A 64 9.79 -9.49 4.99
N THR A 65 10.85 -9.30 4.21
CA THR A 65 10.81 -8.72 2.84
C THR A 65 9.70 -9.30 1.98
N VAL A 66 9.68 -10.61 1.80
CA VAL A 66 8.70 -11.28 0.92
C VAL A 66 7.26 -11.01 1.39
N ARG A 67 7.03 -11.07 2.70
CA ARG A 67 5.69 -10.92 3.29
C ARG A 67 5.23 -9.46 3.24
N ALA A 68 6.11 -8.53 3.55
CA ALA A 68 5.84 -7.10 3.43
C ALA A 68 5.50 -6.74 1.98
N LEU A 69 6.28 -7.23 1.01
CA LEU A 69 6.02 -7.00 -0.42
C LEU A 69 4.71 -7.63 -0.90
N GLN A 70 4.32 -8.79 -0.37
CA GLN A 70 3.02 -9.39 -0.66
C GLN A 70 1.86 -8.50 -0.20
N VAL A 71 1.92 -7.96 1.03
CA VAL A 71 0.90 -7.05 1.54
C VAL A 71 0.84 -5.77 0.72
N VAL A 72 2.01 -5.17 0.45
CA VAL A 72 2.11 -3.95 -0.37
C VAL A 72 1.52 -4.18 -1.77
N GLY A 73 1.89 -5.28 -2.44
CA GLY A 73 1.38 -5.61 -3.77
C GLY A 73 -0.13 -5.83 -3.81
N ASN A 74 -0.68 -6.53 -2.81
CA ASN A 74 -2.13 -6.77 -2.72
C ASN A 74 -2.92 -5.49 -2.42
N ALA A 75 -2.41 -4.65 -1.52
CA ALA A 75 -3.02 -3.36 -1.20
C ALA A 75 -2.96 -2.41 -2.40
N ALA A 76 -1.81 -2.29 -3.07
CA ALA A 76 -1.65 -1.46 -4.26
C ALA A 76 -2.58 -1.88 -5.41
N SER A 77 -2.74 -3.20 -5.62
CA SER A 77 -3.67 -3.74 -6.62
C SER A 77 -5.12 -3.37 -6.29
N THR A 78 -5.50 -3.40 -5.01
CA THR A 78 -6.84 -3.04 -4.55
C THR A 78 -7.11 -1.55 -4.71
N ILE A 79 -6.17 -0.68 -4.30
CA ILE A 79 -6.25 0.78 -4.47
C ILE A 79 -6.42 1.14 -5.95
N THR A 80 -5.59 0.54 -6.81
CA THR A 80 -5.66 0.78 -8.26
C THR A 80 -7.01 0.35 -8.83
N GLY A 81 -7.50 -0.83 -8.45
CA GLY A 81 -8.84 -1.30 -8.84
C GLY A 81 -9.98 -0.38 -8.38
N GLN A 82 -9.90 0.16 -7.17
CA GLN A 82 -10.88 1.12 -6.65
C GLN A 82 -10.88 2.43 -7.44
N ILE A 83 -9.69 2.95 -7.79
CA ILE A 83 -9.55 4.16 -8.62
C ILE A 83 -10.20 3.95 -9.98
N TRP A 84 -9.91 2.83 -10.64
CA TRP A 84 -10.51 2.47 -11.94
C TRP A 84 -12.03 2.30 -11.87
N ALA A 85 -12.55 1.68 -10.81
CA ALA A 85 -14.00 1.53 -10.63
C ALA A 85 -14.69 2.89 -10.45
N ARG A 86 -14.06 3.81 -9.71
CA ARG A 86 -14.56 5.17 -9.48
C ARG A 86 -14.59 5.99 -10.78
N THR A 87 -13.49 5.99 -11.54
CA THR A 87 -13.41 6.74 -12.81
C THR A 87 -14.35 6.17 -13.87
N SER A 88 -14.50 4.85 -13.94
CA SER A 88 -15.45 4.18 -14.85
C SER A 88 -16.91 4.54 -14.54
N THR A 89 -17.24 4.70 -13.25
CA THR A 89 -18.58 5.12 -12.82
C THR A 89 -18.84 6.59 -13.16
N SER A 90 -17.86 7.46 -12.96
CA SER A 90 -17.95 8.88 -13.34
C SER A 90 -18.14 9.06 -14.85
N ILE A 91 -17.39 8.33 -15.70
CA ILE A 91 -17.54 8.38 -17.17
C ILE A 91 -18.92 7.89 -17.62
N ARG A 92 -19.48 6.89 -16.94
CA ARG A 92 -20.81 6.35 -17.24
C ARG A 92 -21.95 7.31 -16.87
N LEU A 93 -21.75 8.20 -15.92
CA LEU A 93 -22.74 9.22 -15.53
C LEU A 93 -22.76 10.40 -16.51
N GLU A 94 -21.62 10.78 -17.09
CA GLU A 94 -21.54 11.88 -18.07
C GLU A 94 -22.09 11.51 -19.45
N THR A 95 -21.99 10.23 -19.83
CA THR A 95 -22.46 9.72 -21.13
C THR A 95 -23.96 9.44 -21.20
N ASN A 96 -24.69 9.54 -20.08
CA ASN A 96 -26.12 9.19 -19.99
C ASN A 96 -27.02 10.42 -19.79
N THR A 97 -26.56 11.60 -20.21
CA THR A 97 -27.40 12.81 -20.26
C THR A 97 -28.26 12.71 -21.52
N PRO A 98 -29.60 12.51 -21.44
CA PRO A 98 -30.42 12.51 -22.63
C PRO A 98 -30.36 13.91 -23.25
N LEU A 99 -29.88 13.98 -24.49
CA LEU A 99 -30.02 15.15 -25.36
C LEU A 99 -31.50 15.54 -25.35
N ARG A 100 -31.81 16.57 -24.58
CA ARG A 100 -33.15 17.13 -24.49
C ARG A 100 -33.43 17.75 -25.85
N ALA A 101 -34.16 16.99 -26.68
CA ALA A 101 -34.68 17.47 -27.95
C ALA A 101 -35.51 18.73 -27.69
N SER A 102 -35.18 19.81 -28.40
CA SER A 102 -35.99 21.03 -28.52
C SER A 102 -35.91 21.47 -29.98
#